data_AF-A0AAD2ZIK2-F1
#
_entry.id   AF-A0AAD2ZIK2-F1
#
_cell.length_a   1.000
_cell.length_b   1.000
_cell.length_c   1.000
_cell.angle_alpha   90.00
_cell.angle_beta   90.00
_cell.angle_gamma   90.00
#
_symmetry.space_group_name_H-M   'P 1'
#
loop_
_entity.id
_entity.type
_entity.pdbx_description
1 polymer ?
#
loop_
_entity_poly.entity_id
_entity_poly.type
_entity_poly.pdbx_seq_one_letter_code
_entity_poly.pdbx_strand_id
1 'polypeptide(L)' 'MNLDEEKIRHVVSEVGQATIRLLMNSETITKEMLIDELERYRKEVTNTLHKGALRDAAQVVRSIKS' A
#
# COMPACT_ATOMS: atom_id res chain seq x y z
N MET A 1 -14.49 -5.59 -4.30
CA MET A 1 -14.20 -4.29 -3.69
C MET A 1 -14.79 -3.23 -4.60
N ASN A 2 -15.66 -2.35 -4.09
CA ASN A 2 -16.19 -1.24 -4.88
C ASN A 2 -15.20 -0.07 -4.77
N LEU A 3 -14.36 0.05 -5.78
CA LEU A 3 -13.32 1.08 -5.89
C LEU A 3 -13.94 2.32 -6.53
N ASP A 4 -14.53 3.18 -5.71
CA ASP A 4 -14.84 4.53 -6.16
C ASP A 4 -13.53 5.31 -6.40
N GLU A 5 -13.62 6.42 -7.14
CA GLU A 5 -12.46 7.19 -7.58
C GLU A 5 -11.63 7.70 -6.40
N GLU A 6 -12.28 8.04 -5.29
CA GLU A 6 -11.59 8.49 -4.06
C GLU A 6 -10.78 7.37 -3.42
N LYS A 7 -11.36 6.16 -3.29
CA LYS A 7 -10.62 4.98 -2.81
C LYS A 7 -9.47 4.61 -3.74
N ILE A 8 -9.65 4.72 -5.05
CA ILE A 8 -8.55 4.49 -6.00
C ILE A 8 -7.42 5.49 -5.76
N ARG A 9 -7.74 6.78 -5.62
CA ARG A 9 -6.72 7.81 -5.33
C ARG A 9 -5.97 7.52 -4.04
N HIS A 10 -6.66 7.09 -2.98
CA HIS A 10 -6.00 6.70 -1.73
C HIS A 10 -5.12 5.47 -1.91
N VAL A 11 -5.60 4.41 -2.55
CA VAL A 11 -4.81 3.21 -2.83
C VAL A 11 -3.54 3.55 -3.62
N VAL A 12 -3.67 4.31 -4.71
CA VAL A 12 -2.53 4.69 -5.56
C VAL A 12 -1.53 5.52 -4.78
N SER A 13 -2.00 6.46 -3.95
CA SER A 13 -1.14 7.27 -3.08
C SER A 13 -0.35 6.39 -2.11
N GLU A 14 -1.00 5.46 -1.40
CA GLU A 14 -0.33 4.61 -0.41
C GLU A 14 0.67 3.64 -1.06
N VAL A 15 0.32 3.04 -2.20
CA VAL A 15 1.24 2.17 -2.96
C VAL A 15 2.44 2.97 -3.46
N GLY A 16 2.23 4.17 -3.99
CA GLY A 16 3.30 5.05 -4.43
C GLY A 16 4.25 5.42 -3.29
N GLN A 17 3.71 5.81 -2.14
CA GLN A 17 4.52 6.13 -0.96
C GLN A 17 5.32 4.91 -0.45
N ALA A 18 4.70 3.73 -0.40
CA ALA A 18 5.40 2.49 -0.01
C ALA A 18 6.54 2.16 -0.98
N THR A 19 6.32 2.38 -2.28
CA THR A 19 7.34 2.18 -3.32
C THR A 19 8.54 3.09 -3.10
N ILE A 20 8.30 4.40 -2.87
CA ILE A 20 9.40 5.35 -2.61
C ILE A 20 10.19 4.98 -1.35
N ARG A 21 9.52 4.59 -0.25
CA ARG A 21 10.20 4.15 0.99
C ARG A 21 11.08 2.93 0.77
N LEU A 22 10.64 1.98 -0.06
CA LEU A 22 11.42 0.79 -0.39
C LEU A 22 12.59 1.11 -1.33
N LEU A 23 12.40 1.99 -2.33
CA LEU A 23 13.45 2.39 -3.27
C LEU A 23 14.62 3.09 -2.58
N MET A 24 14.39 3.76 -1.46
CA MET A 24 15.46 4.38 -0.68
C MET A 24 16.43 3.35 -0.06
N ASN A 25 16.02 2.09 0.06
CA ASN A 25 16.76 1.04 0.77
C ASN A 25 17.06 -0.20 -0.09
N SER A 26 16.55 -0.28 -1.32
CA SER A 26 16.69 -1.44 -2.19
C SER A 26 16.67 -1.04 -3.68
N GLU A 27 17.52 -1.67 -4.49
CA GLU A 27 17.55 -1.51 -5.94
C GLU A 27 16.40 -2.25 -6.64
N THR A 28 15.84 -3.28 -6.00
CA THR A 28 14.72 -4.08 -6.52
C THR A 28 13.57 -4.09 -5.52
N ILE A 29 12.34 -3.96 -6.04
CA ILE A 29 11.11 -4.04 -5.25
C ILE A 29 10.29 -5.23 -5.72
N THR A 30 9.98 -6.12 -4.80
CA THR A 30 9.04 -7.22 -5.05
C THR A 30 7.64 -6.86 -4.58
N LYS A 31 6.67 -7.64 -5.05
CA LYS A 31 5.27 -7.54 -4.63
C LYS A 31 5.13 -7.78 -3.12
N GLU A 32 5.85 -8.75 -2.57
CA GLU A 32 5.87 -9.09 -1.14
C GLU A 32 6.40 -7.91 -0.31
N MET A 33 7.49 -7.27 -0.75
CA MET A 33 8.04 -6.10 -0.06
C MET A 33 7.02 -4.96 0.03
N LEU A 34 6.28 -4.69 -1.05
CA LEU A 34 5.22 -3.69 -1.04
C LEU A 34 4.09 -4.03 -0.07
N ILE A 35 3.66 -5.29 -0.05
CA ILE A 35 2.62 -5.76 0.87
C ILE A 35 3.08 -5.60 2.32
N ASP A 36 4.30 -6.02 2.63
CA ASP A 36 4.88 -5.95 3.97
C ASP A 36 5.05 -4.51 4.43
N GLU A 37 5.50 -3.61 3.56
CA GLU A 37 5.66 -2.19 3.86
C GLU A 37 4.31 -1.51 4.15
N LEU A 38 3.27 -1.82 3.35
CA LEU A 38 1.92 -1.30 3.58
C LEU A 38 1.34 -1.80 4.91
N GLU A 39 1.51 -3.07 5.25
CA GLU A 39 1.04 -3.64 6.52
C GLU A 39 1.86 -3.16 7.72
N ARG A 40 3.18 -2.95 7.56
CA ARG A 40 4.04 -2.33 8.57
C ARG A 40 3.53 -0.93 8.89
N TYR A 41 3.37 -0.08 7.88
CA TYR A 41 2.93 1.29 8.09
C TYR A 41 1.49 1.36 8.65
N ARG A 42 0.61 0.41 8.26
CA ARG A 42 -0.74 0.28 8.84
C ARG A 42 -0.72 0.06 10.36
N LYS A 43 0.30 -0.63 10.89
CA LYS A 43 0.48 -0.85 12.33
C LYS A 43 1.01 0.39 13.04
N GLU A 44 1.80 1.22 12.35
CA GLU A 44 2.42 2.43 12.91
C GLU A 44 1.44 3.60 13.01
N VAL A 45 0.53 3.76 12.05
CA VAL A 45 -0.44 4.87 12.05
C VAL A 45 -1.53 4.64 13.11
N THR A 46 -2.05 5.71 13.71
CA THR A 46 -3.15 5.64 14.69
C THR A 46 -4.52 5.96 14.06
N ASN A 47 -4.53 6.63 12.91
CA ASN A 47 -5.75 7.04 12.21
C ASN A 47 -6.47 5.85 11.55
N THR A 48 -7.70 5.57 11.97
CA THR A 48 -8.51 4.44 11.49
C THR A 48 -8.83 4.50 9.99
N LEU A 49 -9.10 5.69 9.43
CA LEU A 49 -9.37 5.83 7.99
C LEU A 49 -8.12 5.53 7.17
N HIS A 50 -6.97 6.03 7.62
CA HIS A 50 -5.68 5.76 6.99
C HIS A 50 -5.32 4.27 7.04
N LYS A 51 -5.61 3.61 8.18
CA LYS A 51 -5.46 2.14 8.28
C LYS A 51 -6.30 1.39 7.25
N GLY A 52 -7.51 1.88 6.97
CA GLY A 52 -8.39 1.35 5.93
C GLY A 52 -7.75 1.44 4.54
N ALA A 53 -7.26 2.63 4.18
CA ALA A 53 -6.59 2.86 2.90
C ALA A 53 -5.35 1.95 2.72
N LEU A 54 -4.52 1.80 3.75
CA LEU A 54 -3.34 0.94 3.72
C LEU A 54 -3.68 -0.55 3.58
N ARG A 55 -4.75 -1.01 4.25
CA ARG A 55 -5.25 -2.38 4.10
C ARG A 55 -5.74 -2.64 2.68
N ASP A 56 -6.54 -1.72 2.15
CA ASP A 56 -7.12 -1.85 0.82
C ASP A 56 -6.02 -1.79 -0.25
N ALA A 57 -5.00 -0.94 -0.07
CA ALA A 57 -3.79 -0.90 -0.90
C ALA A 57 -3.04 -2.24 -0.89
N ALA A 58 -2.80 -2.83 0.29
CA ALA A 58 -2.15 -4.13 0.40
C ALA A 58 -2.98 -5.24 -0.28
N GLN A 59 -4.31 -5.19 -0.17
CA GLN A 59 -5.21 -6.12 -0.84
C GLN A 59 -5.17 -5.97 -2.37
N VAL A 60 -5.11 -4.74 -2.88
CA VAL A 60 -4.95 -4.48 -4.32
C VAL A 60 -3.66 -5.06 -4.83
N VAL A 61 -2.53 -4.77 -4.18
CA VAL A 61 -1.22 -5.32 -4.57
C VAL A 61 -1.27 -6.85 -4.57
N ARG A 62 -1.83 -7.50 -3.53
CA ARG A 62 -2.03 -8.96 -3.48
C ARG A 62 -2.81 -9.50 -4.68
N SER A 63 -3.81 -8.76 -5.17
CA SER A 63 -4.67 -9.19 -6.28
C SER A 63 -4.04 -9.08 -7.67
N ILE A 64 -2.99 -8.27 -7.83
CA ILE A 64 -2.29 -8.11 -9.12
C ILE A 64 -1.59 -9.44 -9.46
N LYS A 65 -1.90 -10.02 -10.61
CA LYS A 65 -1.17 -11.19 -11.12
C LYS A 65 0.17 -10.73 -11.72
N SER A 66 1.25 -11.33 -11.26
CA SER A 66 2.62 -11.17 -11.79
C SER A 66 2.85 -12.09 -12.97
#